data_AF-A0A3D2IM56-F1
#
_entry.id   AF-A0A3D2IM56-F1
#
_cell.length_a   1.000
_cell.length_b   1.000
_cell.length_c   1.000
_cell.angle_alpha   90.00
_cell.angle_beta   90.00
_cell.angle_gamma   90.00
#
_symmetry.space_group_name_H-M   'P 1'
#
loop_
_entity.id
_entity.type
_entity.pdbx_description
1 polymer ?
#
loop_
_entity_poly.entity_id
_entity_poly.type
_entity_poly.pdbx_seq_one_letter_code
_entity_poly.pdbx_strand_id
1 'polypeptide(L)' 'MGWYKQHSSFKTYNDQKLFGKCIFCNHTKEIKRQDFVLEFSEFERQKGNICKDCYVANAVKVVAG' A
#
# COMPACT_ATOMS: atom_id res chain seq x y z
N MET A 1 26.71 -35.08 13.26
CA MET A 1 26.42 -34.56 11.90
C MET A 1 24.94 -34.26 11.83
N GLY A 2 24.60 -32.99 11.64
CA GLY A 2 23.26 -32.46 11.86
C GLY A 2 22.25 -32.89 10.81
N TRP A 3 21.02 -33.11 11.26
CA TRP A 3 19.86 -33.27 10.40
C TRP A 3 18.95 -32.07 10.62
N TYR A 4 19.40 -30.89 10.17
CA TYR A 4 18.55 -29.71 10.10
C TYR A 4 17.58 -29.93 8.93
N LYS A 5 16.29 -30.12 9.21
CA LYS A 5 15.26 -30.11 8.18
C LYS A 5 14.97 -28.66 7.81
N GLN A 6 15.37 -28.24 6.62
CA GLN A 6 15.05 -26.93 6.09
C GLN A 6 13.55 -26.88 5.78
N HIS A 7 12.75 -26.40 6.72
CA HIS A 7 11.36 -26.02 6.45
C HIS A 7 11.39 -24.66 5.74
N SER A 8 11.78 -24.67 4.46
CA SER A 8 11.50 -23.54 3.56
C SER A 8 10.00 -23.55 3.29
N SER A 9 9.22 -23.01 4.22
CA SER A 9 7.87 -22.53 3.93
C SER A 9 8.07 -21.40 2.93
N PHE A 10 7.99 -21.72 1.64
CA PHE A 10 7.84 -20.74 0.59
C PHE A 10 6.49 -20.08 0.89
N LYS A 11 6.53 -19.04 1.73
CA LYS A 11 5.37 -18.22 2.05
C LYS A 11 5.09 -17.49 0.75
N THR A 12 4.30 -18.14 -0.12
CA THR A 12 3.72 -17.52 -1.30
C THR A 12 2.88 -16.39 -0.74
N TYR A 13 3.50 -15.22 -0.56
CA TYR A 13 2.81 -14.00 -0.25
C TYR A 13 1.94 -13.81 -1.48
N ASN A 14 0.67 -14.13 -1.32
CA ASN A 14 -0.32 -14.05 -2.36
C ASN A 14 -0.46 -12.55 -2.63
N ASP A 15 0.43 -12.00 -3.46
CA ASP A 15 0.38 -10.66 -4.03
C ASP A 15 -0.80 -10.66 -4.99
N GLN A 16 -2.00 -10.85 -4.44
CA GLN A 16 -3.23 -10.62 -5.16
C GLN A 16 -3.24 -9.13 -5.45
N LYS A 17 -2.81 -8.81 -6.67
CA LYS A 17 -2.82 -7.46 -7.20
C LYS A 17 -4.24 -6.95 -7.13
N LEU A 18 -4.52 -6.12 -6.13
CA LEU A 18 -5.86 -5.63 -5.89
C LEU A 18 -6.07 -4.41 -6.79
N PHE A 19 -6.95 -4.51 -7.77
CA PHE A 19 -7.29 -3.40 -8.65
C PHE A 19 -8.48 -2.64 -8.10
N GLY A 20 -8.41 -1.31 -8.12
CA GLY A 20 -9.46 -0.46 -7.57
C GLY A 20 -9.28 1.00 -7.96
N LYS A 21 -10.31 1.79 -7.65
CA LYS A 21 -10.30 3.23 -7.92
C LYS A 21 -9.42 3.95 -6.89
N CYS A 22 -8.45 4.74 -7.36
CA CYS A 22 -7.59 5.52 -6.48
C CYS A 22 -8.28 6.82 -6.02
N ILE A 23 -8.19 7.14 -4.72
CA ILE A 23 -8.70 8.37 -4.13
C ILE A 23 -8.02 9.65 -4.67
N PHE A 24 -6.76 9.55 -5.11
CA PHE A 24 -6.01 10.70 -5.64
C PHE A 24 -6.26 10.96 -7.12
N CYS A 25 -6.04 9.96 -7.96
CA CYS A 25 -6.10 10.14 -9.41
C CYS A 25 -7.41 9.62 -10.04
N ASN A 26 -8.30 9.03 -9.24
CA ASN A 26 -9.61 8.52 -9.66
C ASN A 26 -9.57 7.44 -10.76
N HIS A 27 -8.39 6.95 -11.14
CA HIS A 27 -8.21 5.87 -12.11
C HIS A 27 -8.27 4.50 -11.42
N THR A 28 -8.74 3.50 -12.18
CA THR A 28 -8.71 2.09 -11.77
C THR A 28 -7.33 1.51 -12.05
N LYS A 29 -6.55 1.29 -10.99
CA LYS A 29 -5.16 0.80 -11.07
C LYS A 29 -4.88 -0.17 -9.92
N GLU A 30 -3.67 -0.72 -9.90
CA GLU A 30 -3.21 -1.56 -8.79
C GLU A 30 -3.09 -0.73 -7.50
N ILE A 31 -3.89 -1.11 -6.51
CA ILE A 31 -3.98 -0.50 -5.19
C ILE A 31 -2.85 -0.98 -4.31
N LYS A 32 -2.13 -0.03 -3.72
CA LYS A 32 -1.06 -0.30 -2.75
C LYS A 32 -1.61 -0.45 -1.33
N ARG A 33 -2.63 0.34 -0.98
CA ARG A 33 -3.26 0.35 0.35
C ARG A 33 -4.73 0.74 0.23
N GLN A 34 -5.61 0.03 0.92
CA GLN A 34 -7.06 0.31 0.96
C GLN A 34 -7.47 1.25 2.11
N ASP A 35 -6.66 1.31 3.17
CA ASP A 35 -6.88 2.17 4.34
C ASP A 35 -5.98 3.42 4.32
N PHE A 36 -5.89 4.12 3.19
CA PHE A 36 -5.16 5.39 3.14
C PHE A 36 -6.07 6.51 3.66
N VAL A 37 -5.56 7.30 4.60
CA VAL A 37 -6.28 8.44 5.18
C VAL A 37 -5.65 9.72 4.68
N LEU A 38 -6.46 10.54 4.03
CA LEU A 38 -6.17 11.91 3.66
C LEU A 38 -6.74 12.83 4.74
N GLU A 39 -5.89 13.59 5.40
CA GLU A 39 -6.29 14.65 6.31
C GLU A 39 -6.18 15.98 5.56
N PHE A 40 -7.33 16.62 5.29
CA PHE A 40 -7.38 17.93 4.63
C PHE A 40 -7.40 19.07 5.66
N SER A 41 -8.02 18.84 6.80
CA SER A 41 -8.18 19.77 7.92
C SER A 41 -8.47 18.98 9.21
N GLU A 42 -8.49 19.66 10.36
CA GLU A 42 -8.74 19.05 11.69
C GLU A 42 -10.06 18.26 11.76
N PHE A 43 -11.06 18.67 10.96
CA PHE A 43 -12.39 18.06 10.93
C PHE A 43 -12.66 17.22 9.68
N GLU A 44 -11.76 17.23 8.69
CA GLU A 44 -11.99 16.60 7.39
C GLU A 44 -10.94 15.54 7.09
N ARG A 45 -11.35 14.29 7.29
CA ARG A 45 -10.58 13.10 6.94
C ARG A 45 -11.33 12.31 5.88
N GLN A 46 -10.67 12.03 4.77
CA GLN A 46 -11.18 11.08 3.77
C GLN A 46 -10.37 9.79 3.81
N LYS A 47 -11.06 8.67 3.94
CA LYS A 47 -10.47 7.34 3.87
C LYS A 47 -10.74 6.71 2.51
N GLY A 48 -9.72 6.10 1.90
CA GLY A 48 -9.92 5.35 0.66
C GLY A 48 -8.68 4.62 0.15
N ASN A 49 -8.82 4.09 -1.06
CA ASN A 49 -7.79 3.29 -1.71
C ASN A 49 -6.77 4.18 -2.44
N ILE A 50 -5.48 3.90 -2.31
CA ILE A 50 -4.43 4.60 -3.05
C ILE A 50 -3.69 3.65 -4.00
N CYS A 51 -3.50 4.06 -5.26
CA CYS A 51 -2.73 3.27 -6.22
C CYS A 51 -1.23 3.34 -5.94
N LYS A 52 -0.46 2.36 -6.45
CA LYS A 52 1.00 2.31 -6.30
C LYS A 52 1.68 3.59 -6.78
N ASP A 53 1.29 4.10 -7.94
CA ASP A 53 1.88 5.32 -8.53
C ASP A 53 1.70 6.54 -7.61
N CYS A 54 0.46 6.80 -7.17
CA CYS A 54 0.17 7.94 -6.30
C CYS A 54 0.75 7.73 -4.90
N TYR A 55 0.82 6.49 -4.40
CA TYR A 55 1.46 6.20 -3.13
C TYR A 55 2.95 6.56 -3.17
N VAL A 56 3.68 6.15 -4.21
CA VAL A 56 5.10 6.47 -4.37
C VAL A 56 5.31 7.97 -4.56
N ALA A 57 4.47 8.64 -5.37
CA ALA A 57 4.56 10.09 -5.57
C ALA A 57 4.37 10.90 -4.27
N ASN A 58 3.50 10.43 -3.36
CA ASN A 58 3.24 11.11 -2.09
C ASN A 58 4.16 10.65 -0.93
N ALA A 59 4.81 9.49 -1.04
CA ALA A 59 5.69 8.97 0.01
C ALA A 59 6.99 9.78 0.21
N VAL A 60 7.36 10.64 -0.75
CA VAL A 60 8.64 11.39 -0.76
C VAL A 60 8.62 12.61 0.18
N LYS A 61 7.50 12.98 0.80
CA LYS A 61 7.39 14.18 1.64
C LYS A 61 7.25 13.92 3.14
N VAL A 62 8.05 13.00 3.68
CA VAL A 62 8.45 13.06 5.10
C VAL A 62 9.95 13.36 5.15
N VAL A 63 10.35 14.48 4.53
CA VAL A 63 11.64 15.08 4.86
C VAL A 63 11.44 15.68 6.24
N ALA A 64 11.80 14.91 7.27
CA ALA A 64 12.07 15.45 8.59
C ALA A 64 13.29 16.39 8.43
N GLY A 65 12.99 17.68 8.23
CA GLY A 65 13.96 18.77 8.32
C GLY A 65 13.87 19.41 9.69
#